data_AF-A0A4Y2UTM1-F1
#
_entry.id   AF-A0A4Y2UTM1-F1
#
_cell.length_a   1.000
_cell.length_b   1.000
_cell.length_c   1.000
_cell.angle_alpha   90.00
_cell.angle_beta   90.00
_cell.angle_gamma   90.00
#
_symmetry.space_group_name_H-M   'P 1'
#
loop_
_entity.id
_entity.type
_entity.pdbx_description
1 polymer ?
#
loop_
_entity_poly.entity_id
_entity_poly.type
_entity_poly.pdbx_seq_one_letter_code
_entity_poly.pdbx_strand_id
1 'polypeptide(L)'
;MNSVLTANAFYLPNRNTIILPIGLLQDTFFSSGRPNYINYGSLGTILGHEYTHAFDNAGSLYDEDGNYRKWWTKQSWENFHNKTKCFENQYNEYYEPKVDSLINGTITLGENIADNGGLLSSLA
;
A
#
# COMPACT_ATOMS: atom_id res chain seq x y z
N MET A 1 -17.24 1.75 -5.88
CA MET A 1 -16.49 0.95 -6.87
C MET A 1 -17.39 0.75 -8.06
N ASN A 2 -17.19 1.50 -9.14
CA ASN A 2 -18.25 1.69 -10.13
C ASN A 2 -17.94 1.05 -11.51
N SER A 3 -16.79 0.40 -11.68
CA SER A 3 -16.50 -0.32 -12.93
C SER A 3 -15.42 -1.39 -12.75
N VAL A 4 -15.63 -2.56 -13.37
CA VAL A 4 -14.58 -3.59 -13.51
C VAL A 4 -13.47 -3.17 -14.47
N LEU A 5 -13.73 -2.15 -15.30
CA LEU A 5 -12.78 -1.60 -16.27
C LEU A 5 -11.85 -0.52 -15.67
N THR A 6 -12.00 -0.21 -14.38
CA THR A 6 -11.10 0.72 -13.70
C THR A 6 -9.67 0.15 -13.68
N ALA A 7 -8.70 0.91 -14.16
CA ALA A 7 -7.28 0.58 -14.07
C ALA A 7 -6.73 1.07 -12.72
N ASN A 8 -7.10 0.39 -11.65
CA ASN A 8 -6.64 0.66 -10.28
C ASN A 8 -6.71 -0.62 -9.43
N ALA A 9 -6.19 -0.61 -8.21
CA ALA A 9 -6.36 -1.65 -7.19
C ALA A 9 -6.83 -1.02 -5.86
N PHE A 10 -7.39 -1.84 -4.97
CA PHE A 10 -7.93 -1.34 -3.69
C PHE A 10 -7.86 -2.39 -2.58
N TYR A 11 -7.58 -1.95 -1.36
CA TYR A 11 -7.83 -2.69 -0.12
C TYR A 11 -9.02 -2.10 0.63
N LEU A 12 -9.88 -2.99 1.16
CA LEU A 12 -11.01 -2.63 2.00
C LEU A 12 -10.80 -3.14 3.43
N PRO A 13 -10.42 -2.29 4.40
CA PRO A 13 -10.15 -2.72 5.77
C PRO A 13 -11.34 -3.40 6.44
N ASN A 14 -12.54 -2.85 6.26
CA ASN A 14 -13.77 -3.37 6.86
C ASN A 14 -14.26 -4.70 6.27
N ARG A 15 -13.60 -5.20 5.23
CA ARG A 15 -13.88 -6.52 4.63
C ARG A 15 -12.62 -7.39 4.57
N ASN A 16 -11.49 -6.87 5.04
CA ASN A 16 -10.17 -7.48 4.88
C ASN A 16 -9.97 -8.08 3.46
N THR A 17 -10.22 -7.26 2.43
CA THR A 17 -10.30 -7.74 1.04
C THR A 17 -9.51 -6.84 0.09
N ILE A 18 -8.65 -7.46 -0.73
CA ILE A 18 -8.01 -6.82 -1.89
C ILE A 18 -8.89 -7.00 -3.12
N ILE A 19 -9.04 -5.96 -3.92
CA ILE A 19 -9.84 -5.93 -5.14
C ILE A 19 -8.95 -5.56 -6.31
N LEU A 20 -8.88 -6.46 -7.28
CA LEU A 20 -8.17 -6.28 -8.54
C LEU A 20 -9.19 -6.32 -9.70
N PRO A 21 -9.66 -5.15 -10.19
CA PRO A 21 -10.47 -5.07 -11.39
C PRO A 21 -9.71 -5.56 -12.63
N ILE A 22 -10.44 -6.12 -13.60
CA ILE A 22 -9.86 -6.63 -14.85
C ILE A 22 -9.17 -5.53 -15.68
N GLY A 23 -9.60 -4.27 -15.55
CA GLY A 23 -8.98 -3.12 -16.21
C GLY A 23 -7.51 -2.89 -15.83
N LEU A 24 -7.06 -3.41 -14.69
CA LEU A 24 -5.65 -3.37 -14.28
C LEU A 24 -4.82 -4.47 -14.97
N LEU A 25 -5.42 -5.62 -15.30
CA LEU A 25 -4.73 -6.80 -15.83
C LEU A 25 -4.49 -6.70 -17.34
N GLN A 26 -3.79 -5.65 -17.75
CA GLN A 26 -3.40 -5.36 -19.14
C GLN A 26 -1.86 -5.35 -19.27
N ASP A 27 -1.34 -5.41 -20.51
CA ASP A 27 0.08 -5.64 -20.83
C ASP A 27 1.08 -4.74 -20.08
N THR A 28 0.67 -3.53 -19.68
CA THR A 28 1.45 -2.64 -18.83
C THR A 28 1.79 -3.29 -17.48
N PHE A 29 0.79 -3.85 -16.79
CA PHE A 29 0.92 -4.38 -15.43
C PHE A 29 1.00 -5.90 -15.37
N PHE A 30 0.41 -6.62 -16.33
CA PHE A 30 0.48 -8.07 -16.40
C PHE A 30 0.38 -8.58 -17.83
N SER A 31 1.23 -9.53 -18.18
CA SER A 31 1.11 -10.30 -19.41
C SER A 31 1.67 -11.70 -19.18
N SER A 32 0.97 -12.73 -19.67
CA SER A 32 1.42 -14.12 -19.53
C SER A 32 2.62 -14.45 -20.42
N GLY A 33 2.87 -13.65 -21.46
CA GLY A 33 3.93 -13.89 -22.45
C GLY A 33 5.28 -13.23 -22.15
N ARG A 34 5.41 -12.47 -21.05
CA ARG A 34 6.64 -11.73 -20.72
C ARG A 34 7.40 -12.35 -19.53
N PRO A 35 8.70 -12.04 -19.36
CA PRO A 35 9.47 -12.57 -18.25
C PRO A 35 8.83 -12.27 -16.88
N ASN A 36 8.83 -13.27 -16.00
CA ASN A 36 8.13 -13.19 -14.72
C ASN A 36 8.60 -12.02 -13.85
N TYR A 37 9.89 -11.67 -13.87
CA TYR A 37 10.40 -10.55 -13.08
C TYR A 37 9.71 -9.22 -13.41
N ILE A 38 9.21 -9.04 -14.65
CA ILE A 38 8.43 -7.85 -15.02
C ILE A 38 7.06 -7.90 -14.35
N ASN A 39 6.41 -9.07 -14.33
CA ASN A 39 5.13 -9.27 -13.63
C ASN A 39 5.27 -9.06 -12.11
N TYR A 40 6.35 -9.57 -11.50
CA TYR A 40 6.63 -9.34 -10.08
C TYR A 40 6.86 -7.84 -9.80
N GLY A 41 7.74 -7.18 -10.54
CA GLY A 41 8.02 -5.76 -10.31
C GLY A 41 6.85 -4.81 -10.58
N SER A 42 5.86 -5.25 -11.36
CA SER A 42 4.64 -4.47 -11.63
C SER A 42 3.43 -4.97 -10.83
N LEU A 43 2.69 -5.97 -11.32
CA LEU A 43 1.53 -6.51 -10.61
C LEU A 43 1.88 -7.04 -9.21
N GLY A 44 3.04 -7.65 -9.02
CA GLY A 44 3.48 -8.13 -7.71
C GLY A 44 3.66 -6.99 -6.70
N THR A 45 4.27 -5.87 -7.11
CA THR A 45 4.38 -4.66 -6.30
C THR A 45 3.01 -4.09 -5.94
N ILE A 46 2.08 -4.03 -6.89
CA ILE A 46 0.70 -3.54 -6.64
C ILE A 46 -0.03 -4.45 -5.66
N LEU A 47 0.05 -5.77 -5.84
CA LEU A 47 -0.54 -6.73 -4.91
C LEU A 47 0.04 -6.60 -3.51
N GLY A 48 1.36 -6.46 -3.41
CA GLY A 48 2.06 -6.24 -2.15
C GLY A 48 1.68 -4.91 -1.50
N HIS A 49 1.44 -3.86 -2.28
CA HIS A 49 0.96 -2.56 -1.82
C HIS A 49 -0.43 -2.70 -1.19
N GLU A 50 -1.40 -3.29 -1.91
CA GLU A 50 -2.75 -3.50 -1.38
C GLU A 50 -2.78 -4.44 -0.16
N TYR A 51 -1.88 -5.44 -0.12
CA TYR A 51 -1.72 -6.28 1.06
C TYR A 51 -1.16 -5.50 2.25
N THR A 52 -0.20 -4.61 2.01
CA THR A 52 0.42 -3.79 3.05
C THR A 52 -0.57 -2.79 3.65
N HIS A 53 -1.57 -2.33 2.91
CA HIS A 53 -2.66 -1.52 3.45
C HIS A 53 -3.43 -2.20 4.60
N ALA A 54 -3.42 -3.53 4.72
CA ALA A 54 -3.96 -4.22 5.90
C ALA A 54 -3.19 -3.88 7.19
N PHE A 55 -1.96 -3.39 7.08
CA PHE A 55 -1.04 -3.16 8.20
C PHE A 55 -0.48 -1.73 8.24
N ASP A 56 -0.95 -0.82 7.39
CA ASP A 56 -0.55 0.59 7.42
C ASP A 56 -1.13 1.33 8.63
N ASN A 57 -0.92 2.64 8.73
CA ASN A 57 -1.36 3.44 9.88
C ASN A 57 -2.89 3.43 10.11
N ALA A 58 -3.69 3.14 9.10
CA ALA A 58 -5.15 3.04 9.20
C ALA A 58 -5.62 1.58 9.27
N GLY A 59 -5.12 0.72 8.38
CA GLY A 59 -5.49 -0.71 8.32
C GLY A 59 -5.09 -1.48 9.57
N SER A 60 -3.96 -1.14 10.19
CA SER A 60 -3.52 -1.76 11.45
C SER A 60 -4.49 -1.59 12.63
N LEU A 61 -5.51 -0.74 12.50
CA LEU A 61 -6.56 -0.55 13.50
C LEU A 61 -7.74 -1.52 13.34
N TYR A 62 -7.75 -2.33 12.27
CA TYR A 62 -8.77 -3.32 11.96
C TYR A 62 -8.24 -4.73 12.22
N ASP A 63 -9.05 -5.59 12.82
CA ASP A 63 -8.74 -7.01 13.00
C ASP A 63 -9.05 -7.83 11.72
N GLU A 64 -8.82 -9.15 11.77
CA GLU A 64 -8.94 -10.06 10.64
C GLU A 64 -10.34 -10.12 10.02
N ASP A 65 -11.37 -9.82 10.83
CA ASP A 65 -12.77 -9.79 10.43
C ASP A 65 -13.20 -8.39 9.93
N GLY A 66 -12.28 -7.42 9.93
CA GLY A 66 -12.54 -6.05 9.52
C GLY A 66 -13.20 -5.19 10.60
N ASN A 67 -13.10 -5.56 11.88
CA ASN A 67 -13.61 -4.75 12.98
C ASN A 67 -12.54 -3.78 13.49
N TYR A 68 -12.93 -2.54 13.77
CA TYR A 68 -12.05 -1.57 14.40
C TYR A 68 -11.77 -1.97 15.85
N ARG A 69 -10.56 -2.48 16.13
CA ARG A 69 -10.19 -3.02 17.43
C ARG A 69 -8.70 -2.88 17.69
N LYS A 70 -8.33 -2.58 18.94
CA LYS A 70 -6.93 -2.65 19.36
C LYS A 70 -6.52 -4.11 19.60
N TRP A 71 -5.82 -4.69 18.63
CA TRP A 71 -5.29 -6.06 18.70
C TRP A 71 -3.76 -6.12 18.89
N TRP A 72 -3.08 -4.99 18.79
CA TRP A 72 -1.65 -4.87 19.07
C TRP A 72 -1.35 -4.88 20.58
N THR A 73 -0.25 -5.52 20.96
CA THR A 73 0.37 -5.27 22.27
C THR A 73 0.86 -3.83 22.34
N LYS A 74 0.96 -3.27 23.55
CA LYS A 74 1.48 -1.91 23.76
C LYS A 74 2.87 -1.72 23.13
N GLN A 75 3.77 -2.68 23.34
CA GLN A 75 5.13 -2.63 22.84
C GLN A 75 5.18 -2.66 21.30
N SER A 76 4.40 -3.54 20.66
CA SER A 76 4.37 -3.61 19.20
C SER A 76 3.77 -2.35 18.58
N TRP A 77 2.76 -1.75 19.21
CA TRP A 77 2.18 -0.48 18.77
C TRP A 77 3.17 0.69 18.82
N GLU A 78 3.94 0.81 19.92
CA GLU A 78 4.98 1.83 20.06
C GLU A 78 6.09 1.64 19.01
N ASN A 79 6.53 0.41 18.78
CA ASN A 79 7.52 0.09 17.75
C ASN A 79 7.01 0.40 16.33
N PHE A 80 5.74 0.11 16.06
CA PHE A 80 5.10 0.43 14.79
C PHE A 80 5.12 1.94 14.56
N HIS A 81 4.61 2.73 15.53
CA HIS A 81 4.63 4.20 15.43
C HIS A 81 6.03 4.79 15.25
N ASN A 82 7.04 4.26 15.95
CA ASN A 82 8.42 4.71 15.78
C ASN A 82 8.93 4.46 14.35
N LYS A 83 8.59 3.31 13.75
CA LYS A 83 8.96 2.99 12.36
C LYS A 83 8.19 3.85 11.35
N THR A 84 6.88 4.03 11.54
CA THR A 84 6.08 4.85 10.63
C THR A 84 6.49 6.32 10.66
N LYS A 85 6.97 6.82 11.81
CA LYS A 85 7.49 8.20 11.92
C LYS A 85 8.71 8.45 11.01
N CYS A 86 9.50 7.41 10.72
CA CYS A 86 10.62 7.52 9.78
C CYS A 86 10.13 7.86 8.37
N PHE A 87 9.08 7.18 7.88
CA PHE A 87 8.46 7.49 6.60
C PHE A 87 7.85 8.89 6.59
N GLU A 88 7.10 9.25 7.65
CA GLU A 88 6.51 10.59 7.74
C GLU A 88 7.57 11.69 7.61
N ASN A 89 8.68 11.56 8.36
CA ASN A 89 9.77 12.53 8.32
C ASN A 89 10.46 12.56 6.95
N GLN A 90 10.76 11.40 6.36
CA GLN A 90 11.39 11.30 5.05
C GLN A 90 10.57 12.04 3.97
N TYR A 91 9.26 11.83 3.95
CA TYR A 91 8.40 12.42 2.92
C TYR A 91 8.07 13.89 3.21
N ASN A 92 8.10 14.34 4.48
CA ASN A 92 8.00 15.77 4.82
C ASN A 92 9.18 16.60 4.27
N GLU A 93 10.34 15.98 4.04
CA GLU A 93 11.53 16.64 3.47
C GLU A 93 11.55 16.60 1.94
N TYR A 94 10.59 15.92 1.29
CA TYR A 94 10.54 15.79 -0.15
C TYR A 94 9.82 16.98 -0.79
N TYR A 95 10.53 17.75 -1.61
CA TYR A 95 9.97 18.84 -2.42
C TYR A 95 9.60 18.33 -3.82
N GLU A 96 8.35 18.55 -4.25
CA GLU A 96 7.86 18.22 -5.59
C GLU A 96 7.84 19.49 -6.47
N PRO A 97 8.79 19.62 -7.42
CA PRO A 97 8.91 20.83 -8.24
C PRO A 97 7.70 21.12 -9.12
N LYS A 98 6.92 20.11 -9.51
CA LYS A 98 5.76 20.32 -10.40
C LYS A 98 4.59 21.02 -9.71
N VAL A 99 4.52 20.93 -8.38
CA VAL A 99 3.47 21.59 -7.59
C VAL A 99 4.04 22.65 -6.64
N ASP A 100 5.34 22.93 -6.74
CA ASP A 100 6.08 23.91 -5.96
C ASP A 100 5.79 23.79 -4.45
N SER A 101 5.87 22.57 -3.91
CA SER A 101 5.49 22.31 -2.53
C SER A 101 6.25 21.12 -1.93
N LEU A 102 6.38 21.14 -0.61
CA LEU A 102 6.80 19.96 0.16
C LEU A 102 5.64 18.98 0.26
N ILE A 103 5.93 17.70 0.09
CA ILE A 103 4.96 16.64 0.34
C ILE A 103 4.62 16.62 1.83
N ASN A 104 3.33 16.45 2.13
CA ASN A 104 2.89 16.23 3.50
C ASN A 104 2.98 14.73 3.82
N GLY A 105 4.07 14.31 4.45
CA GLY A 105 4.33 12.93 4.84
C GLY A 105 3.32 12.37 5.84
N THR A 106 2.59 13.21 6.58
CA THR A 106 1.47 12.75 7.43
C THR A 106 0.28 12.32 6.58
N ILE A 107 -0.04 13.08 5.53
CA ILE A 107 -1.17 12.78 4.63
C ILE A 107 -0.87 11.55 3.78
N THR A 108 0.36 11.41 3.29
CA THR A 108 0.76 10.31 2.39
C THR A 108 1.23 9.05 3.13
N LEU A 109 1.23 9.05 4.47
CA LEU A 109 1.89 8.01 5.27
C LEU A 109 1.46 6.58 4.92
N GLY A 110 0.15 6.35 4.74
CA GLY A 110 -0.38 5.01 4.43
C GLY A 110 0.14 4.49 3.10
N GLU A 111 0.04 5.31 2.06
CA GLU A 111 0.55 5.03 0.71
C GLU A 111 2.08 4.80 0.73
N ASN A 112 2.82 5.63 1.46
CA ASN A 112 4.28 5.49 1.56
C ASN A 112 4.68 4.17 2.22
N ILE A 113 3.97 3.74 3.27
CA ILE A 113 4.18 2.43 3.91
C ILE A 113 3.84 1.32 2.91
N ALA A 114 2.71 1.43 2.22
CA ALA A 114 2.23 0.44 1.26
C ALA A 114 3.17 0.27 0.06
N ASP A 115 3.70 1.35 -0.51
CA ASP A 115 4.68 1.32 -1.60
C ASP A 115 5.97 0.60 -1.20
N ASN A 116 6.51 0.93 -0.02
CA ASN A 116 7.76 0.33 0.45
C ASN A 116 7.56 -1.15 0.81
N GLY A 117 6.45 -1.50 1.47
CA GLY A 117 6.11 -2.88 1.80
C GLY A 117 5.79 -3.72 0.55
N GLY A 118 5.09 -3.13 -0.42
CA GLY A 118 4.72 -3.77 -1.67
C GLY A 118 5.90 -4.08 -2.55
N LEU A 119 6.82 -3.13 -2.72
CA LEU A 119 8.04 -3.36 -3.48
C LEU A 119 8.89 -4.44 -2.82
N LEU A 120 9.07 -4.39 -1.50
CA LEU A 120 9.83 -5.42 -0.78
C LEU A 120 9.21 -6.81 -0.95
N SER A 121 7.88 -6.91 -0.86
CA SER A 121 7.16 -8.18 -1.03
C SER A 121 7.27 -8.75 -2.45
N SER A 122 7.44 -7.89 -3.46
CA SER A 122 7.59 -8.30 -4.86
C SER A 122 8.97 -8.87 -5.21
N LEU A 123 9.98 -8.60 -4.37
CA LEU A 123 11.37 -9.00 -4.57
C LEU A 123 11.71 -10.34 -3.88
N ALA A 124 10.79 -10.88 -3.10
CA ALA A 124 10.95 -12.10 -2.31
C ALA A 124 10.66 -13.38 -3.11
#